data_AF-A0A432SM06-F1
#
_entry.id   AF-A0A432SM06-F1
#
_cell.length_a   1.000
_cell.length_b   1.000
_cell.length_c   1.000
_cell.angle_alpha   90.00
_cell.angle_beta   90.00
_cell.angle_gamma   90.00
#
_symmetry.space_group_name_H-M   'P 1'
#
loop_
_entity.id
_entity.type
_entity.pdbx_description
1 polymer ?
#
loop_
_entity_poly.entity_id
_entity_poly.type
_entity_poly.pdbx_seq_one_letter_code
_entity_poly.pdbx_strand_id
1 'polypeptide(L)'
;MLENSLWYRYGMSQSIRDALALLYNVDVEQFLANEGELYAVMKRQLTKRELRLFIMKESGLSIEDIQHQMGLDAEGYRDIERKTYRKFKIDKLKNALLRCSVSNVDSKTDCGS
;
A
#
# COMPACT_ATOMS: atom_id res chain seq x y z
N MET A 1 -3.00 -15.69 11.08
CA MET A 1 -4.16 -15.12 11.80
C MET A 1 -4.11 -13.59 11.71
N LEU A 2 -4.87 -13.03 10.78
CA LEU A 2 -5.00 -11.59 10.53
C LEU A 2 -6.41 -11.08 10.92
N GLU A 3 -7.12 -11.82 11.77
CA GLU A 3 -8.56 -11.65 12.05
C GLU A 3 -8.95 -10.27 12.63
N ASN A 4 -7.98 -9.49 13.10
CA ASN A 4 -8.19 -8.11 13.58
C ASN A 4 -7.55 -7.02 12.70
N SER A 5 -6.99 -7.38 11.56
CA SER A 5 -6.40 -6.41 10.64
C SER A 5 -7.49 -5.61 9.92
N LEU A 6 -7.19 -4.35 9.60
CA LEU A 6 -8.12 -3.48 8.88
C LEU A 6 -8.52 -4.09 7.53
N TRP A 7 -7.64 -4.92 6.95
CA TRP A 7 -7.86 -5.61 5.68
C TRP A 7 -9.11 -6.50 5.69
N TYR A 8 -9.22 -7.39 6.67
CA TYR A 8 -10.38 -8.28 6.83
C TYR A 8 -11.63 -7.52 7.28
N ARG A 9 -11.48 -6.41 8.02
CA ARG A 9 -12.62 -5.59 8.46
C ARG A 9 -13.33 -4.87 7.31
N TYR A 10 -12.62 -4.55 6.23
CA TYR A 10 -13.22 -3.98 5.02
C TYR A 10 -13.74 -5.05 4.04
N GLY A 11 -13.71 -6.33 4.41
CA GLY A 11 -14.33 -7.41 3.63
C GLY A 11 -13.65 -7.69 2.29
N MET A 12 -12.37 -7.35 2.13
CA MET A 12 -11.66 -7.65 0.90
C MET A 12 -11.52 -9.16 0.71
N SER A 13 -12.01 -9.64 -0.43
CA SER A 13 -11.88 -11.03 -0.87
C SER A 13 -10.48 -11.36 -1.40
N GLN A 14 -9.70 -10.33 -1.75
CA GLN A 14 -8.34 -10.45 -2.27
C GLN A 14 -7.29 -10.43 -1.15
N SER A 15 -6.23 -11.21 -1.35
CA SER A 15 -5.10 -11.32 -0.43
C SER A 15 -4.30 -10.01 -0.43
N ILE A 16 -3.55 -9.73 0.64
CA ILE A 16 -2.66 -8.54 0.66
C ILE A 16 -1.65 -8.62 -0.49
N ARG A 17 -1.20 -9.83 -0.84
CA ARG A 17 -0.31 -10.09 -1.96
C ARG A 17 -0.91 -9.71 -3.30
N ASP A 18 -2.18 -10.01 -3.54
CA ASP A 18 -2.86 -9.69 -4.79
C ASP A 18 -2.95 -8.17 -4.98
N ALA A 19 -3.36 -7.44 -3.95
CA ALA A 19 -3.42 -5.98 -4.00
C ALA A 19 -2.04 -5.35 -4.20
N LEU A 20 -1.00 -5.88 -3.55
CA LEU A 20 0.38 -5.40 -3.77
C LEU A 20 0.89 -5.76 -5.17
N ALA A 21 0.56 -6.94 -5.69
CA ALA A 21 0.88 -7.36 -7.05
C ALA A 21 0.26 -6.44 -8.10
N LEU A 22 -1.01 -6.08 -7.92
CA LEU A 22 -1.69 -5.08 -8.75
C LEU A 22 -1.03 -3.70 -8.65
N LEU A 23 -0.67 -3.28 -7.43
CA LEU A 23 -0.05 -1.98 -7.19
C LEU A 23 1.34 -1.86 -7.84
N TYR A 24 2.16 -2.90 -7.72
CA TYR A 24 3.54 -2.91 -8.23
C TYR A 24 3.65 -3.47 -9.65
N ASN A 25 2.57 -4.01 -10.20
CA ASN A 25 2.52 -4.72 -11.47
C ASN A 25 3.56 -5.86 -11.55
N VAL A 26 3.60 -6.69 -10.50
CA VAL A 26 4.53 -7.85 -10.38
C VAL A 26 3.77 -9.08 -9.88
N ASP A 27 4.29 -10.27 -10.13
CA ASP A 27 3.69 -11.51 -9.67
C ASP A 27 3.63 -11.63 -8.14
N VAL A 28 2.52 -12.21 -7.65
CA VAL A 28 2.28 -12.47 -6.23
C VAL A 28 3.36 -13.35 -5.58
N GLU A 29 4.04 -14.18 -6.38
CA GLU A 29 5.11 -15.07 -5.95
C GLU A 29 6.39 -14.33 -5.53
N GLN A 30 6.57 -13.09 -5.99
CA GLN A 30 7.72 -12.27 -5.62
C GLN A 30 7.58 -11.69 -4.21
N PHE A 31 6.36 -11.64 -3.66
CA PHE A 31 6.09 -11.16 -2.31
C PHE A 31 6.31 -12.23 -1.24
N LEU A 32 6.47 -11.79 0.00
CA LEU A 32 6.58 -12.68 1.15
C LEU A 32 5.37 -13.64 1.24
N ALA A 33 5.66 -14.93 1.47
CA ALA A 33 4.64 -15.97 1.56
C ALA A 33 3.77 -15.89 2.82
N ASN A 34 4.12 -15.02 3.78
CA ASN A 34 3.38 -14.82 5.01
C ASN A 34 2.66 -13.47 4.98
N GLU A 35 1.33 -13.50 4.90
CA GLU A 35 0.52 -12.28 4.89
C GLU A 35 0.66 -11.47 6.20
N GLY A 36 0.92 -12.14 7.32
CA GLY A 36 1.15 -11.49 8.60
C GLY A 36 2.39 -10.59 8.59
N GLU A 37 3.45 -11.04 7.91
CA GLU A 37 4.69 -10.26 7.75
C GLU A 37 4.47 -9.08 6.80
N LEU A 38 3.78 -9.28 5.68
CA LEU A 38 3.41 -8.20 4.76
C LEU A 38 2.61 -7.11 5.48
N TYR A 39 1.59 -7.50 6.25
CA TYR A 39 0.79 -6.56 7.01
C TYR A 39 1.63 -5.82 8.08
N ALA A 40 2.54 -6.52 8.75
CA ALA A 40 3.44 -5.93 9.74
C ALA A 40 4.40 -4.91 9.10
N VAL A 41 4.97 -5.21 7.92
CA VAL A 41 5.82 -4.29 7.16
C VAL A 41 5.02 -3.06 6.73
N MET A 42 3.84 -3.24 6.17
CA MET A 42 2.94 -2.14 5.80
C MET A 42 2.62 -1.27 7.01
N LYS A 43 2.27 -1.86 8.16
CA LYS A 43 1.96 -1.11 9.39
C LYS A 43 3.17 -0.37 9.97
N ARG A 44 4.39 -0.87 9.78
CA ARG A 44 5.63 -0.20 10.22
C ARG A 44 6.02 0.99 9.35
N GLN A 45 5.70 0.93 8.06
CA GLN A 45 6.13 1.93 7.07
C GLN A 45 5.03 2.97 6.77
N LEU A 46 3.77 2.54 6.82
CA LEU A 46 2.59 3.38 6.62
C LEU A 46 2.00 3.77 7.98
N THR A 47 1.53 5.00 8.06
CA THR A 47 0.73 5.46 9.19
C THR A 47 -0.67 4.86 9.11
N LYS A 48 -1.40 4.87 10.23
CA LYS A 48 -2.78 4.36 10.31
C LYS A 48 -3.73 5.02 9.28
N ARG A 49 -3.50 6.29 8.95
CA ARG A 49 -4.27 7.02 7.92
C ARG A 49 -3.93 6.53 6.51
N GLU A 50 -2.65 6.45 6.17
CA GLU A 50 -2.21 5.98 4.84
C GLU A 50 -2.64 4.53 4.56
N LEU A 51 -2.44 3.64 5.54
CA LEU A 51 -2.87 2.24 5.43
C LEU A 51 -4.38 2.13 5.23
N ARG A 52 -5.16 2.94 5.96
CA ARG A 52 -6.61 2.92 5.85
C ARG A 52 -7.08 3.49 4.49
N LEU A 53 -6.42 4.51 3.96
CA LEU A 53 -6.74 5.07 2.64
C LEU A 53 -6.46 4.04 1.55
N PHE A 54 -5.32 3.37 1.62
CA PHE A 54 -4.96 2.30 0.70
C PHE A 54 -5.99 1.17 0.73
N ILE A 55 -6.35 0.68 1.92
CA ILE A 55 -7.37 -0.38 2.08
C ILE A 55 -8.72 0.05 1.50
N MET A 56 -9.20 1.25 1.82
CA MET A 56 -10.48 1.71 1.30
C MET A 56 -10.48 1.83 -0.22
N LYS A 57 -9.38 2.32 -0.79
CA LYS A 57 -9.23 2.45 -2.23
C LYS A 57 -9.22 1.08 -2.93
N GLU A 58 -8.48 0.13 -2.38
CA GLU A 58 -8.44 -1.25 -2.89
C GLU A 58 -9.77 -1.99 -2.69
N SER A 59 -10.58 -1.60 -1.69
CA SER A 59 -11.95 -2.11 -1.53
C SER A 59 -12.96 -1.54 -2.52
N GLY A 60 -12.53 -0.61 -3.39
CA GLY A 60 -13.39 0.00 -4.41
C GLY A 60 -14.32 1.10 -3.89
N LEU A 61 -14.06 1.66 -2.71
CA LEU A 61 -14.80 2.82 -2.21
C LEU A 61 -14.52 4.04 -3.08
N SER A 62 -15.56 4.84 -3.33
CA SER A 62 -15.43 6.12 -4.02
C SER A 62 -14.60 7.10 -3.21
N ILE A 63 -13.89 8.00 -3.90
CA ILE A 63 -13.05 9.02 -3.26
C ILE A 63 -13.87 9.85 -2.25
N GLU A 64 -15.12 10.16 -2.58
CA GLU A 64 -16.05 10.90 -1.72
C GLU A 64 -16.37 10.14 -0.42
N ASP A 65 -16.60 8.82 -0.49
CA ASP A 65 -16.81 7.98 0.68
C ASP A 65 -15.55 7.89 1.56
N ILE A 66 -14.38 7.81 0.93
CA ILE A 66 -13.10 7.80 1.64
C ILE A 66 -12.88 9.11 2.39
N GLN A 67 -13.12 10.24 1.71
CA GLN A 67 -13.05 11.58 2.29
C GLN A 67 -13.98 11.71 3.50
N HIS A 68 -15.24 11.29 3.34
CA HIS A 68 -16.23 11.32 4.40
C HIS A 68 -15.84 10.41 5.59
N GLN A 69 -15.42 9.15 5.35
CA GLN A 69 -15.00 8.24 6.41
C GLN A 69 -13.72 8.71 7.14
N MET A 70 -12.85 9.42 6.45
CA MET A 70 -11.61 9.94 7.04
C MET A 70 -11.75 11.34 7.65
N GLY A 71 -12.88 12.02 7.41
CA GLY A 71 -13.07 13.43 7.75
C GLY A 71 -12.00 14.31 7.08
N LEU A 72 -11.77 14.08 5.78
CA LEU A 72 -10.78 14.81 4.99
C LEU A 72 -11.45 15.57 3.86
N ASP A 73 -11.04 16.81 3.65
CA ASP A 73 -11.35 17.56 2.44
C ASP A 73 -10.58 17.02 1.23
N ALA A 74 -10.99 17.46 0.03
CA ALA A 74 -10.37 17.02 -1.22
C ALA A 74 -8.86 17.26 -1.30
N GLU A 75 -8.37 18.35 -0.70
CA GLU A 75 -6.95 18.65 -0.64
C GLU A 75 -6.21 17.72 0.33
N GLY A 76 -6.78 17.48 1.52
CA GLY A 76 -6.23 16.57 2.52
C GLY A 76 -6.18 15.11 2.02
N TYR A 77 -7.20 14.69 1.26
CA TYR A 77 -7.20 13.40 0.59
C TYR A 77 -6.03 13.29 -0.40
N ARG A 78 -5.87 14.27 -1.31
CA ARG A 78 -4.79 14.25 -2.32
C ARG A 78 -3.41 14.27 -1.68
N ASP A 79 -3.22 14.99 -0.58
CA ASP A 79 -1.95 15.04 0.14
C ASP A 79 -1.59 13.68 0.76
N ILE A 80 -2.55 13.04 1.45
CA ILE A 80 -2.34 11.72 2.05
C ILE A 80 -2.17 10.66 0.96
N GLU A 81 -2.97 10.71 -0.10
CA GLU A 81 -2.84 9.83 -1.26
C GLU A 81 -1.42 9.94 -1.84
N ARG A 82 -0.97 11.16 -2.16
CA ARG A 82 0.37 11.42 -2.68
C ARG A 82 1.47 10.89 -1.75
N LYS A 83 1.35 11.11 -0.43
CA LYS A 83 2.29 10.58 0.56
C LYS A 83 2.31 9.05 0.58
N THR A 84 1.12 8.44 0.56
CA THR A 84 0.93 6.98 0.53
C THR A 84 1.63 6.38 -0.70
N TYR A 85 1.29 6.85 -1.91
CA TYR A 85 1.91 6.37 -3.15
C TYR A 85 3.40 6.67 -3.22
N ARG A 86 3.84 7.83 -2.72
CA ARG A 86 5.27 8.14 -2.64
C ARG A 86 6.00 7.12 -1.78
N LYS A 87 5.44 6.70 -0.66
CA LYS A 87 6.01 5.64 0.19
C LYS A 87 6.03 4.28 -0.50
N PHE A 88 4.98 3.94 -1.24
CA PHE A 88 4.96 2.73 -2.05
C PHE A 88 6.04 2.73 -3.14
N LYS A 89 6.34 3.89 -3.73
CA LYS A 89 7.44 4.05 -4.70
C LYS A 89 8.84 4.02 -4.09
N ILE A 90 9.00 4.15 -2.78
CA ILE A 90 10.32 4.06 -2.15
C ILE A 90 10.78 2.59 -2.20
N ASP A 91 11.93 2.33 -2.84
CA ASP A 91 12.51 0.99 -2.99
C ASP A 91 12.67 0.23 -1.66
N LYS A 92 12.84 0.94 -0.54
CA LYS A 92 12.89 0.32 0.80
C LYS A 92 11.60 -0.43 1.15
N LEU A 93 10.42 0.11 0.80
CA LEU A 93 9.16 -0.58 1.06
C LEU A 93 9.02 -1.79 0.13
N LYS A 94 9.29 -1.59 -1.16
CA LYS A 94 9.27 -2.65 -2.16
C LYS A 94 10.20 -3.81 -1.76
N ASN A 95 11.44 -3.53 -1.41
CA ASN A 95 12.41 -4.54 -0.97
C ASN A 95 12.05 -5.20 0.36
N ALA A 96 11.33 -4.53 1.24
CA ALA A 96 10.85 -5.12 2.50
C ALA A 96 9.62 -6.03 2.30
N LEU A 97 8.85 -5.82 1.23
CA LEU A 97 7.68 -6.63 0.87
C LEU A 97 8.04 -7.80 -0.05
N LEU A 98 9.06 -7.62 -0.89
CA LEU A 98 9.59 -8.67 -1.75
C LEU A 98 10.46 -9.66 -0.97
N ARG A 99 10.37 -10.93 -1.35
CA ARG A 99 11.22 -11.99 -0.83
C ARG A 99 12.62 -11.80 -1.43
N CYS A 100 13.43 -10.95 -0.81
CA CYS A 100 14.71 -10.56 -1.38
C CYS A 100 15.64 -11.78 -1.54
N SER A 101 15.88 -12.18 -2.79
CA SER A 101 17.21 -12.54 -3.27
C SER A 101 17.65 -11.52 -4.33
N VAL A 102 18.33 -10.47 -3.85
CA VAL A 102 19.51 -9.84 -4.47
C VAL A 102 19.32 -8.75 -5.56
N SER A 103 20.17 -7.71 -5.39
CA SER A 103 20.77 -6.76 -6.35
C SER A 103 19.95 -5.67 -7.06
N ASN A 104 20.27 -4.43 -6.67
CA ASN A 104 20.73 -3.31 -7.52
C ASN A 104 20.18 -3.21 -8.96
N VAL A 105 19.46 -2.11 -9.27
CA VAL A 105 19.71 -1.20 -10.41
C VAL A 105 18.74 0.01 -10.32
N ASP A 106 19.35 1.19 -10.44
CA ASP A 106 18.84 2.56 -10.46
C ASP A 106 17.65 2.84 -11.40
N SER A 107 16.97 3.97 -11.17
CA SER A 107 16.72 4.97 -12.23
C SER A 107 16.33 6.33 -11.66
N LYS A 108 17.30 7.25 -11.74
CA LYS A 108 17.10 8.70 -11.91
C LYS A 108 15.85 8.99 -12.75
N THR A 109 14.95 9.82 -12.25
CA THR A 109 14.19 10.73 -13.13
C THR A 109 14.50 12.15 -12.69
N ASP A 110 15.39 12.73 -13.47
CA ASP A 110 15.54 14.15 -13.75
C ASP A 110 14.18 14.86 -13.77
N CYS A 111 14.02 15.89 -12.94
CA CYS A 111 13.02 16.93 -13.14
C CYS A 111 13.78 18.18 -13.60
N GLY A 112 14.15 18.22 -14.87
CA GLY A 112 14.49 19.44 -15.58
C GLY A 112 13.28 19.98 -16.34
N SER A 113 12.85 21.19 -15.98
CA SER A 113 12.33 22.30 -16.81
C SER A 113 11.46 23.22 -15.96
#